data_AF-A0A9X1X2K2-F1
#
_entry.id   AF-A0A9X1X2K2-F1
#
_cell.length_a   1.000
_cell.length_b   1.000
_cell.length_c   1.000
_cell.angle_alpha   90.00
_cell.angle_beta   90.00
_cell.angle_gamma   90.00
#
_symmetry.space_group_name_H-M   'P 1'
#
loop_
_entity.id
_entity.type
_entity.pdbx_description
1 polymer ?
#
loop_
_entity_poly.entity_id
_entity_poly.type
_entity_poly.pdbx_seq_one_letter_code
_entity_poly.pdbx_strand_id
1 'polypeptide(L)'
;MGDWQESRKKLPDGSVAIAREAQAEGVKFGILIEPEMVNPKSELYHRHPDWVIKQPHREEYFFRNQLVLDLTNPKVQDFVFQVVDSLFIKDPALAYIK
;
A
#
# COMPACT_ATOMS: atom_id res chain seq x y z
N MET A 1 -1.29 7.24 -0.93
CA MET A 1 -0.33 6.42 -0.16
C MET A 1 -0.93 6.15 1.20
N GLY A 2 -0.91 4.91 1.65
CA GLY A 2 -1.55 4.46 2.90
C GLY A 2 -2.83 3.66 2.71
N ASP A 3 -3.54 3.85 1.59
CA ASP A 3 -4.80 3.16 1.30
C ASP A 3 -4.55 2.08 0.23
N TRP A 4 -4.28 0.84 0.67
CA TRP A 4 -3.90 -0.30 -0.19
C TRP A 4 -5.09 -1.14 -0.68
N GLN A 5 -6.23 -0.50 -0.91
CA GLN A 5 -7.40 -1.07 -1.54
C GLN A 5 -7.43 -0.80 -3.05
N GLU A 6 -7.95 -1.75 -3.82
CA GLU A 6 -8.11 -1.57 -5.26
C GLU A 6 -9.05 -0.41 -5.60
N SER A 7 -8.62 0.41 -6.55
CA SER A 7 -9.52 1.41 -7.14
C SER A 7 -10.48 0.74 -8.11
N ARG A 8 -11.67 0.34 -7.64
CA ARG A 8 -12.74 -0.23 -8.50
C ARG A 8 -13.23 0.71 -9.60
N LYS A 9 -13.03 2.01 -9.43
CA LYS A 9 -13.29 3.00 -10.48
C LYS A 9 -12.35 2.83 -11.69
N LYS A 10 -11.07 2.51 -11.44
CA LYS A 10 -10.05 2.31 -12.49
C LYS A 10 -10.00 0.86 -12.96
N LEU A 11 -10.16 -0.08 -12.02
CA LEU A 11 -10.11 -1.52 -12.22
C LEU A 11 -11.44 -2.13 -11.72
N PRO A 12 -12.52 -2.06 -12.52
CA PRO A 12 -13.83 -2.59 -12.11
C PRO A 12 -13.74 -4.05 -11.63
N ASP A 13 -13.00 -4.87 -12.36
CA ASP A 13 -12.83 -6.30 -12.07
C ASP A 13 -11.64 -6.60 -11.13
N GLY A 14 -10.92 -5.56 -10.69
CA GLY A 14 -9.78 -5.68 -9.76
C GLY A 14 -8.47 -6.08 -10.45
N SER A 15 -7.37 -6.14 -9.68
CA SER A 15 -6.04 -6.45 -10.21
C SER A 15 -5.91 -7.91 -10.66
N VAL A 16 -6.66 -8.82 -10.03
CA VAL A 16 -6.68 -10.25 -10.40
C VAL A 16 -7.12 -10.47 -11.84
N ALA A 17 -8.03 -9.63 -12.36
CA ALA A 17 -8.43 -9.71 -13.76
C ALA A 17 -7.26 -9.40 -14.72
N ILE A 18 -6.43 -8.40 -14.37
CA ILE A 18 -5.20 -8.09 -15.14
C ILE A 18 -4.20 -9.24 -15.05
N ALA A 19 -4.02 -9.82 -13.86
CA ALA A 19 -3.11 -10.95 -13.67
C ALA A 19 -3.51 -12.16 -14.52
N ARG A 20 -4.82 -12.46 -14.60
CA ARG A 20 -5.35 -13.54 -15.45
C ARG A 20 -5.12 -13.27 -16.93
N GLU A 21 -5.34 -12.04 -17.38
CA GLU A 21 -5.09 -11.66 -18.78
C GLU A 21 -3.60 -11.80 -19.13
N ALA A 22 -2.72 -11.30 -18.26
CA ALA A 22 -1.28 -11.45 -18.43
C ALA A 22 -0.88 -12.93 -18.53
N GLN A 23 -1.44 -13.78 -17.67
CA GLN A 23 -1.19 -15.22 -17.71
C GLN A 23 -1.70 -15.87 -19.01
N ALA A 24 -2.88 -15.47 -19.50
CA ALA A 24 -3.43 -15.96 -20.77
C ALA A 24 -2.52 -15.60 -21.96
N GLU A 25 -1.91 -14.41 -21.91
CA GLU A 25 -0.94 -13.92 -22.90
C GLU A 25 0.50 -14.41 -22.65
N GLY A 26 0.72 -15.26 -21.65
CA GLY A 26 2.03 -15.85 -21.34
C GLY A 26 3.05 -14.88 -20.71
N VAL A 27 2.58 -13.76 -20.15
CA VAL A 27 3.42 -12.76 -19.48
C VAL A 27 3.21 -12.80 -17.96
N LYS A 28 4.27 -12.57 -17.19
CA LYS A 28 4.20 -12.48 -15.73
C LYS A 28 3.70 -11.11 -15.28
N PHE A 29 2.77 -11.10 -14.33
CA PHE A 29 2.23 -9.88 -13.74
C PHE A 29 2.95 -9.49 -12.44
N GLY A 30 3.11 -8.18 -12.21
CA GLY A 30 3.68 -7.64 -10.98
C GLY A 30 3.03 -6.31 -10.56
N ILE A 31 3.12 -5.97 -9.28
CA ILE A 31 2.48 -4.78 -8.68
C ILE A 31 3.53 -3.91 -7.98
N LEU A 32 3.40 -2.59 -8.12
CA LEU A 32 4.15 -1.60 -7.35
C LEU A 32 3.47 -1.34 -6.00
N ILE A 33 4.24 -1.38 -4.91
CA ILE A 33 3.82 -0.99 -3.57
C ILE A 33 4.84 -0.01 -2.95
N GLU A 34 4.42 0.72 -1.93
CA GLU A 34 5.29 1.61 -1.16
C GLU A 34 4.69 1.73 0.26
N PRO A 35 4.57 0.61 0.99
CA PRO A 35 3.69 0.48 2.15
C PRO A 35 4.17 1.28 3.37
N GLU A 36 5.41 1.78 3.33
CA GLU A 36 6.06 2.58 4.37
C GLU A 36 5.64 4.06 4.33
N MET A 37 4.91 4.48 3.30
CA MET A 37 4.55 5.88 3.05
C MET A 37 3.04 6.12 3.20
N VAL A 38 2.68 7.29 3.70
CA VAL A 38 1.28 7.70 3.88
C VAL A 38 1.06 9.14 3.41
N ASN A 39 -0.13 9.41 2.85
CA ASN A 39 -0.54 10.76 2.47
C ASN A 39 -1.51 11.34 3.52
N PRO A 40 -1.42 12.63 3.90
CA PRO A 40 -2.33 13.24 4.88
C PRO A 40 -3.81 13.22 4.50
N LYS A 41 -4.13 13.01 3.21
CA LYS A 41 -5.51 12.86 2.71
C LYS A 41 -6.00 11.42 2.69
N SER A 42 -5.17 10.46 3.10
CA SER A 42 -5.53 9.03 3.14
C SER A 42 -6.44 8.73 4.33
N GLU A 43 -7.24 7.68 4.19
CA GLU A 43 -8.05 7.18 5.31
C GLU A 43 -7.14 6.69 6.44
N LEU A 44 -6.04 6.01 6.10
CA LEU A 44 -5.05 5.54 7.08
C LEU A 44 -4.55 6.67 7.98
N TYR A 45 -4.13 7.81 7.40
CA TYR A 45 -3.64 8.94 8.18
C TYR A 45 -4.73 9.55 9.06
N HIS A 46 -5.96 9.71 8.53
CA HIS A 46 -7.06 10.26 9.32
C HIS A 46 -7.41 9.39 10.54
N ARG A 47 -7.30 8.06 10.41
CA ARG A 47 -7.59 7.12 11.49
C ARG A 47 -6.42 6.94 12.46
N HIS A 48 -5.19 7.04 11.95
CA HIS A 48 -3.96 6.77 12.69
C HIS A 48 -2.91 7.85 12.47
N PRO A 49 -3.18 9.11 12.86
CA PRO A 49 -2.20 10.19 12.73
C PRO A 49 -1.01 10.01 13.69
N ASP A 50 -1.10 9.09 14.65
CA ASP A 50 -0.03 8.67 15.55
C ASP A 50 0.94 7.68 14.91
N TRP A 51 0.63 7.10 13.74
CA TRP A 51 1.48 6.13 13.06
C TRP A 51 2.58 6.76 12.20
N VAL A 52 2.62 8.08 12.03
CA VAL A 52 3.68 8.76 11.28
C VAL A 52 4.84 9.15 12.18
N ILE A 53 6.05 9.13 11.62
CA ILE A 53 7.23 9.65 12.31
C ILE A 53 7.07 11.16 12.48
N LYS A 54 6.94 11.60 13.73
CA LYS A 54 6.79 13.01 14.10
C LYS A 54 7.50 13.33 15.40
N GLN A 55 7.85 14.60 15.59
CA GLN A 55 8.38 15.11 16.84
C GLN A 55 7.36 16.05 17.50
N PRO A 56 7.15 15.95 18.82
CA PRO A 56 6.32 16.92 19.53
C PRO A 56 6.79 18.35 19.26
N HIS A 57 5.84 19.27 19.09
CA HIS A 57 6.09 20.70 18.83
C HIS A 57 6.83 21.02 17.52
N ARG A 58 6.85 20.08 16.57
CA ARG A 58 7.40 20.30 15.24
C ARG A 58 6.31 20.07 14.20
N GLU A 59 6.19 21.02 13.27
CA GLU A 59 5.33 20.86 12.11
C GLU A 59 5.74 19.64 11.28
N GLU A 60 4.75 18.99 10.67
CA GLU A 60 5.00 17.87 9.79
C GLU A 60 5.80 18.32 8.56
N TYR A 61 6.83 17.55 8.23
CA TYR A 61 7.66 17.81 7.07
C TYR A 61 7.28 16.87 5.92
N PHE A 62 6.81 17.45 4.82
CA PHE A 62 6.40 16.70 3.64
C PHE A 62 7.54 16.61 2.62
N PHE A 63 7.78 15.40 2.12
CA PHE A 63 8.57 15.18 0.91
C PHE A 63 7.69 14.46 -0.10
N ARG A 64 7.63 14.91 -1.36
CA ARG A 64 6.68 14.41 -2.38
C ARG A 64 5.20 14.38 -1.92
N ASN A 65 4.80 15.31 -1.05
CA ASN A 65 3.46 15.36 -0.43
C ASN A 65 3.08 14.10 0.38
N GLN A 66 4.05 13.39 0.94
CA GLN A 66 3.85 12.21 1.78
C GLN A 66 4.67 12.31 3.08
N LEU A 67 4.29 11.45 4.03
CA LEU A 67 4.93 11.23 5.32
C LEU A 67 5.39 9.77 5.41
N VAL A 68 6.32 9.51 6.32
CA VAL A 68 6.86 8.17 6.59
C VAL A 68 6.14 7.57 7.78
N LEU A 69 5.68 6.32 7.65
CA LEU A 69 5.13 5.56 8.76
C LEU A 69 6.24 5.13 9.72
N ASP A 70 5.93 5.09 11.01
CA ASP A 70 6.83 4.65 12.06
C ASP A 70 6.91 3.11 12.10
N LEU A 71 7.86 2.55 11.35
CA LEU A 71 8.12 1.10 11.32
C LEU A 71 8.69 0.54 12.62
N THR A 72 8.92 1.36 13.65
CA THR A 72 9.25 0.84 15.00
C THR A 72 8.00 0.46 15.80
N ASN A 73 6.83 0.95 15.39
CA ASN A 73 5.54 0.61 15.98
C ASN A 73 5.06 -0.76 15.47
N PRO A 74 4.87 -1.78 16.34
CA PRO A 74 4.43 -3.11 15.92
C PRO A 74 3.11 -3.12 15.14
N LYS A 75 2.17 -2.21 15.45
CA LYS A 75 0.90 -2.11 14.71
C LYS A 75 1.09 -1.66 13.26
N VAL A 76 2.10 -0.82 13.01
CA VAL A 76 2.47 -0.40 11.66
C VAL A 76 3.15 -1.54 10.91
N GLN A 77 4.03 -2.30 11.58
CA GLN A 77 4.64 -3.50 10.99
C GLN A 77 3.59 -4.52 10.58
N ASP A 78 2.60 -4.80 11.44
CA ASP A 78 1.48 -5.69 11.16
C ASP A 78 0.68 -5.19 9.94
N PHE A 79 0.39 -3.89 9.87
CA PHE A 79 -0.28 -3.28 8.73
C PHE A 79 0.52 -3.46 7.43
N VAL A 80 1.82 -3.14 7.42
CA VAL A 80 2.68 -3.29 6.24
C VAL A 80 2.75 -4.74 5.80
N PHE A 81 2.89 -5.68 6.74
CA PHE A 81 2.86 -7.11 6.46
C PHE A 81 1.53 -7.51 5.81
N GLN A 82 0.40 -7.08 6.39
CA GLN A 82 -0.93 -7.38 5.86
C GLN A 82 -1.14 -6.85 4.44
N VAL A 83 -0.56 -5.70 4.08
CA VAL A 83 -0.62 -5.18 2.71
C VAL A 83 0.01 -6.18 1.74
N VAL A 84 1.21 -6.69 2.05
CA VAL A 84 1.91 -7.66 1.21
C VAL A 84 1.20 -9.01 1.21
N ASP A 85 0.87 -9.53 2.38
CA ASP A 85 0.23 -10.83 2.57
C ASP A 85 -1.13 -10.91 1.84
N SER A 86 -1.95 -9.86 1.96
CA SER A 86 -3.25 -9.80 1.30
C SER A 86 -3.14 -9.80 -0.23
N LEU A 87 -2.06 -9.27 -0.81
CA LEU A 87 -1.83 -9.32 -2.25
C LEU A 87 -1.60 -10.77 -2.72
N PHE A 88 -0.77 -11.53 -2.01
CA PHE A 88 -0.48 -12.93 -2.36
C PHE A 88 -1.64 -13.88 -2.05
N ILE A 89 -2.39 -13.65 -0.97
CA ILE A 89 -3.62 -14.41 -0.69
C ILE A 89 -4.63 -14.22 -1.82
N LYS A 90 -4.74 -12.98 -2.32
CA LYS A 90 -5.70 -12.63 -3.36
C LYS A 90 -5.28 -13.11 -4.74
N ASP A 91 -3.99 -13.01 -5.06
CA ASP A 91 -3.41 -13.46 -6.31
C ASP A 91 -2.15 -14.31 -6.06
N PRO A 92 -2.30 -15.63 -5.87
CA PRO A 92 -1.16 -16.54 -5.70
C PRO A 92 -0.23 -16.60 -6.92
N ALA A 93 -0.68 -16.12 -8.09
CA ALA A 93 0.12 -16.09 -9.32
C ALA A 93 0.91 -14.78 -9.48
N LEU A 94 0.78 -13.82 -8.54
CA LEU A 94 1.55 -12.59 -8.53
C LEU A 94 3.04 -12.90 -8.54
N ALA A 95 3.72 -12.53 -9.63
CA ALA A 95 5.08 -12.99 -9.89
C ALA A 95 6.16 -12.01 -9.40
N TYR A 96 5.78 -10.76 -9.14
CA TYR A 96 6.74 -9.70 -8.80
C TYR A 96 6.07 -8.58 -8.00
N ILE A 97 6.83 -8.04 -7.04
CA ILE A 97 6.49 -6.82 -6.30
C ILE A 97 7.65 -5.84 -6.47
N LYS A 98 7.33 -4.57 -6.73
CA LYS A 98 8.29 -3.47 -6.74
C LYS A 98 8.02 -2.50 -5.60
#